data_AF-A0A7X8MNR0-F1
#
_entry.id   AF-A0A7X8MNR0-F1
#
_cell.length_a   1.000
_cell.length_b   1.000
_cell.length_c   1.000
_cell.angle_alpha   90.00
_cell.angle_beta   90.00
_cell.angle_gamma   90.00
#
_symmetry.space_group_name_H-M   'P 1'
#
loop_
_entity.id
_entity.type
_entity.pdbx_description
1 polymer ?
#
loop_
_entity_poly.entity_id
_entity_poly.type
_entity_poly.pdbx_seq_one_letter_code
_entity_poly.pdbx_strand_id
1 'polypeptide(L)'
;MRFAISSITLTNYRQFQGTQTLNFSFDKKKNVVVVLGKNGAGKSNILNALTWCFYGIEVHKDELAQEAGGMPIINVTELEALKPNQSTYAEVLVNIETDIGPWTIKRRIEGGRTALGKMYLDSPKLTVIYPVGGQDKIVEGEETQKLINNLLPEALRNFFFIDGEQLREFFRFSSPKEVAAAIDNVSQLDLMFKAAE
;
A
#
# COMPACT_ATOMS: atom_id res chain seq x y z
N MET A 1 8.88 17.84 -0.43
CA MET A 1 8.34 17.17 -1.63
C MET A 1 6.83 17.05 -1.48
N ARG A 2 6.04 17.51 -2.45
CA ARG A 2 4.59 17.29 -2.46
C ARG A 2 4.28 16.01 -3.21
N PHE A 3 3.38 15.21 -2.67
CA PHE A 3 2.83 14.05 -3.36
C PHE A 3 1.33 13.93 -3.11
N ALA A 4 0.64 13.27 -4.03
CA ALA A 4 -0.81 13.12 -4.04
C ALA A 4 -1.18 11.75 -4.64
N ILE A 5 -1.88 10.89 -3.90
CA ILE A 5 -2.34 9.60 -4.42
C ILE A 5 -3.52 9.85 -5.37
N SER A 6 -3.32 9.72 -6.68
CA SER A 6 -4.34 10.03 -7.69
C SER A 6 -5.34 8.90 -7.93
N SER A 7 -4.91 7.64 -7.76
CA SER A 7 -5.82 6.50 -7.83
C SER A 7 -5.27 5.26 -7.13
N ILE A 8 -6.16 4.36 -6.74
CA ILE A 8 -5.85 2.98 -6.36
C ILE A 8 -6.67 2.01 -7.20
N THR A 9 -6.02 1.00 -7.77
CA THR A 9 -6.63 -0.11 -8.49
C THR A 9 -6.39 -1.40 -7.70
N LEU A 10 -7.47 -2.11 -7.40
CA LEU A 10 -7.50 -3.35 -6.65
C LEU A 10 -7.96 -4.46 -7.60
N THR A 11 -7.13 -5.49 -7.79
CA THR A 11 -7.50 -6.69 -8.53
C THR A 11 -7.48 -7.88 -7.58
N ASN A 12 -8.64 -8.53 -7.40
CA ASN A 12 -8.80 -9.72 -6.56
C ASN A 12 -8.20 -9.58 -5.14
N TYR A 13 -8.15 -8.37 -4.60
CA TYR A 13 -7.58 -8.10 -3.28
C TYR A 13 -8.67 -8.19 -2.22
N ARG A 14 -8.53 -9.10 -1.25
CA ARG A 14 -9.51 -9.30 -0.16
C ARG A 14 -10.93 -9.44 -0.71
N GLN A 15 -11.88 -8.65 -0.23
CA GLN A 15 -13.27 -8.64 -0.69
C GLN A 15 -13.50 -8.03 -2.08
N PHE A 16 -12.48 -7.38 -2.67
CA PHE A 16 -12.57 -6.76 -3.98
C PHE A 16 -12.29 -7.82 -5.06
N GLN A 17 -13.31 -8.59 -5.42
CA GLN A 17 -13.26 -9.52 -6.56
C GLN A 17 -13.23 -8.73 -7.88
N GLY A 18 -12.47 -9.24 -8.87
CA GLY A 18 -12.24 -8.57 -10.13
C GLY A 18 -11.36 -7.33 -9.97
N THR A 19 -11.36 -6.46 -10.98
CA THR A 19 -10.59 -5.20 -10.98
C THR A 19 -11.51 -4.01 -10.69
N GLN A 20 -11.16 -3.23 -9.68
CA GLN A 20 -11.89 -2.03 -9.26
C GLN A 20 -10.91 -0.87 -9.07
N THR A 21 -11.26 0.32 -9.55
CA THR A 21 -10.42 1.51 -9.44
C THR A 21 -11.15 2.63 -8.72
N LEU A 22 -10.53 3.18 -7.68
CA LEU A 22 -10.94 4.40 -7.02
C LEU A 22 -10.04 5.53 -7.48
N ASN A 23 -10.64 6.54 -8.11
CA ASN A 23 -9.93 7.75 -8.54
C ASN A 23 -10.12 8.84 -7.48
N PHE A 24 -9.01 9.37 -6.96
CA PHE A 24 -8.98 10.49 -6.06
C PHE A 24 -8.69 11.74 -6.89
N SER A 25 -9.73 12.26 -7.57
CA SER A 25 -9.58 13.44 -8.43
C SER A 25 -9.03 14.63 -7.64
N PHE A 26 -7.90 15.18 -8.08
CA PHE A 26 -7.35 16.42 -7.51
C PHE A 26 -7.88 17.63 -8.28
N ASP A 27 -9.01 18.18 -7.83
CA ASP A 27 -9.31 19.58 -8.07
C ASP A 27 -8.70 20.38 -6.90
N LYS A 28 -7.91 21.42 -7.18
CA LYS A 28 -7.37 22.31 -6.13
C LYS A 28 -8.46 22.91 -5.23
N LYS A 29 -9.72 22.93 -5.69
CA LYS A 29 -10.92 23.34 -4.94
C LYS A 29 -11.68 22.18 -4.30
N LYS A 30 -11.39 20.92 -4.65
CA LYS A 30 -11.99 19.69 -4.10
C LYS A 30 -10.91 18.66 -3.80
N ASN A 31 -10.12 18.94 -2.77
CA ASN A 31 -9.01 18.11 -2.29
C ASN A 31 -9.41 17.12 -1.19
N VAL A 32 -10.71 16.90 -0.99
CA VAL A 32 -11.26 15.96 -0.01
C VAL A 32 -12.11 14.94 -0.74
N VAL A 33 -11.77 13.66 -0.57
CA VAL A 33 -12.54 12.53 -1.09
C VAL A 33 -13.18 11.80 0.08
N VAL A 34 -14.50 11.59 0.01
CA VAL A 34 -15.26 10.85 1.02
C VAL A 34 -15.67 9.51 0.44
N VAL A 35 -15.16 8.42 1.01
CA VAL A 35 -15.57 7.05 0.67
C VAL A 35 -16.64 6.59 1.65
N LEU A 36 -17.90 6.60 1.21
CA LEU A 36 -19.04 6.18 2.01
C LEU A 36 -19.41 4.72 1.74
N GLY A 37 -19.66 3.96 2.79
CA GLY A 37 -20.09 2.57 2.69
C GLY A 37 -20.54 2.03 4.04
N LYS A 38 -21.35 0.97 4.05
CA LYS A 38 -21.80 0.31 5.29
C LYS A 38 -20.61 -0.33 6.04
N ASN A 39 -20.80 -0.69 7.31
CA ASN A 39 -19.81 -1.50 8.03
C ASN A 39 -19.63 -2.84 7.32
N GLY A 40 -18.39 -3.34 7.25
CA GLY A 40 -18.04 -4.53 6.46
C GLY A 40 -17.95 -4.30 4.95
N ALA A 41 -18.31 -3.12 4.42
CA ALA A 41 -18.24 -2.84 2.97
C ALA A 41 -16.80 -2.68 2.43
N GLY A 42 -15.77 -2.79 3.28
CA GLY A 42 -14.36 -2.81 2.84
C GLY A 42 -13.63 -1.47 2.92
N LYS A 43 -14.20 -0.46 3.58
CA LYS A 43 -13.56 0.85 3.77
C LYS A 43 -12.17 0.73 4.39
N SER A 44 -12.04 0.05 5.54
CA SER A 44 -10.75 -0.19 6.18
C SER A 44 -9.82 -1.06 5.33
N ASN A 45 -10.37 -1.91 4.46
CA ASN A 45 -9.59 -2.70 3.52
C ASN A 45 -8.99 -1.88 2.37
N ILE A 46 -9.54 -0.71 2.03
CA ILE A 46 -8.89 0.24 1.11
C ILE A 46 -7.61 0.79 1.76
N LEU A 47 -7.68 1.10 3.06
CA LEU A 47 -6.51 1.57 3.82
C LEU A 47 -5.45 0.47 3.94
N ASN A 48 -5.86 -0.76 4.23
CA ASN A 48 -4.99 -1.93 4.21
C ASN A 48 -4.36 -2.17 2.83
N ALA A 49 -5.10 -1.95 1.74
CA ALA A 49 -4.56 -2.11 0.40
C ALA A 49 -3.41 -1.13 0.14
N LEU A 50 -3.55 0.13 0.57
CA LEU A 50 -2.50 1.14 0.47
C LEU A 50 -1.25 0.73 1.27
N THR A 51 -1.42 0.41 2.55
CA THR A 51 -0.27 0.01 3.39
C THR A 51 0.35 -1.30 2.93
N TRP A 52 -0.44 -2.24 2.41
CA TRP A 52 0.06 -3.48 1.86
C TRP A 52 0.87 -3.21 0.60
N CYS A 53 0.36 -2.39 -0.31
CA CYS A 53 1.08 -2.00 -1.52
C CYS A 53 2.45 -1.38 -1.19
N PHE A 54 2.47 -0.38 -0.31
CA PHE A 54 3.69 0.36 0.02
C PHE A 54 4.67 -0.43 0.89
N TYR A 55 4.18 -1.14 1.90
CA TYR A 55 5.03 -1.67 2.98
C TYR A 55 4.92 -3.19 3.17
N GLY A 56 3.94 -3.84 2.54
CA GLY A 56 3.69 -5.27 2.71
C GLY A 56 2.97 -5.63 4.01
N ILE A 57 2.45 -4.63 4.73
CA ILE A 57 1.70 -4.80 5.97
C ILE A 57 0.25 -4.33 5.80
N GLU A 58 -0.66 -4.93 6.55
CA GLU A 58 -2.03 -4.43 6.68
C GLU A 58 -2.23 -4.02 8.14
N VAL A 59 -2.67 -2.79 8.35
CA VAL A 59 -2.71 -2.12 9.65
C VAL A 59 -4.04 -2.31 10.38
N HIS A 60 -5.12 -2.61 9.67
CA HIS A 60 -6.45 -2.93 10.18
C HIS A 60 -6.75 -4.41 9.94
N LYS A 61 -6.02 -5.29 10.64
CA LYS A 61 -6.33 -6.73 10.65
C LYS A 61 -7.30 -7.01 11.78
N ASP A 62 -8.31 -7.81 11.48
CA ASP A 62 -9.22 -8.35 12.49
C ASP A 62 -8.42 -9.30 13.40
N GLU A 63 -8.33 -9.01 14.69
CA GLU A 63 -7.55 -9.79 15.67
C GLU A 63 -8.01 -11.25 15.71
N LEU A 64 -9.33 -11.49 15.53
CA LEU A 64 -9.93 -12.81 15.43
C LEU A 64 -9.47 -13.59 14.18
N ALA A 65 -9.19 -12.90 13.08
CA ALA A 65 -8.67 -13.54 11.87
C ALA A 65 -7.18 -13.92 12.02
N GLN A 66 -6.44 -13.24 12.90
CA GLN A 66 -5.04 -13.55 13.20
C GLN A 66 -4.88 -14.89 13.91
N GLU A 67 -5.76 -15.19 14.87
CA GLU A 67 -5.74 -16.44 15.64
C GLU A 67 -6.06 -17.67 14.78
N ALA A 68 -6.82 -17.49 13.70
CA ALA A 68 -7.19 -18.54 12.74
C ALA A 68 -6.19 -18.73 11.58
N GLY A 69 -5.01 -18.11 11.64
CA GLY A 69 -3.98 -18.21 10.59
C GLY A 69 -4.09 -17.18 9.46
N GLY A 70 -4.98 -16.19 9.60
CA GLY A 70 -5.19 -15.09 8.66
C GLY A 70 -6.00 -15.49 7.41
N MET A 71 -6.87 -14.60 6.94
CA MET A 71 -7.44 -14.75 5.59
C MET A 71 -6.37 -14.49 4.52
N PRO A 72 -6.42 -15.16 3.35
CA PRO A 72 -5.50 -14.88 2.25
C PRO A 72 -5.68 -13.46 1.70
N ILE A 73 -4.60 -12.88 1.16
CA ILE A 73 -4.64 -11.58 0.45
C ILE A 73 -5.48 -11.70 -0.82
N ILE A 74 -5.35 -12.81 -1.54
CA ILE A 74 -6.17 -13.11 -2.71
C ILE A 74 -7.60 -13.37 -2.28
N ASN A 75 -8.55 -12.81 -3.03
CA ASN A 75 -9.97 -13.04 -2.86
C ASN A 75 -10.29 -14.54 -2.73
N VAL A 76 -11.05 -14.88 -1.69
CA VAL A 76 -11.34 -16.28 -1.34
C VAL A 76 -12.18 -16.95 -2.42
N THR A 77 -13.18 -16.26 -2.98
CA THR A 77 -14.01 -16.79 -4.08
C THR A 77 -13.16 -17.14 -5.30
N GLU A 78 -12.19 -16.30 -5.64
CA GLU A 78 -11.25 -16.57 -6.74
C GLU A 78 -10.40 -17.80 -6.47
N LEU A 79 -9.89 -17.98 -5.25
CA LEU A 79 -9.10 -19.15 -4.86
C LEU A 79 -9.92 -20.45 -4.82
N GLU A 80 -11.15 -20.37 -4.34
CA GLU A 80 -12.06 -21.52 -4.23
C GLU A 80 -12.51 -22.02 -5.60
N ALA A 81 -12.67 -21.11 -6.57
CA ALA A 81 -13.04 -21.46 -7.95
C ALA A 81 -11.93 -22.17 -8.74
N LEU A 82 -10.68 -22.16 -8.26
CA LEU A 82 -9.55 -22.77 -8.96
C LEU A 82 -9.64 -24.30 -8.99
N LYS A 83 -9.38 -24.86 -10.16
CA LYS A 83 -9.12 -26.29 -10.40
C LYS A 83 -7.61 -26.60 -10.26
N PRO A 84 -7.21 -27.87 -10.12
CA PRO A 84 -5.79 -28.25 -10.15
C PRO A 84 -5.06 -27.66 -11.36
N ASN A 85 -3.81 -27.21 -11.16
CA ASN A 85 -2.98 -26.50 -12.14
C ASN A 85 -3.49 -25.13 -12.61
N GLN A 86 -4.48 -24.55 -11.94
CA GLN A 86 -4.88 -23.16 -12.16
C GLN A 86 -4.25 -22.23 -11.12
N SER A 87 -3.95 -21.02 -11.56
CA SER A 87 -3.47 -19.93 -10.72
C SER A 87 -4.33 -18.69 -10.91
N THR A 88 -4.26 -17.81 -9.92
CA THR A 88 -4.82 -16.47 -9.93
C THR A 88 -3.82 -15.54 -9.22
N TYR A 89 -4.17 -14.26 -9.12
CA TYR A 89 -3.35 -13.29 -8.43
C TYR A 89 -4.22 -12.23 -7.76
N ALA A 90 -3.64 -11.57 -6.77
CA ALA A 90 -4.11 -10.29 -6.28
C ALA A 90 -3.06 -9.22 -6.56
N GLU A 91 -3.54 -8.01 -6.87
CA GLU A 91 -2.68 -6.88 -7.18
C GLU A 91 -3.30 -5.60 -6.62
N VAL A 92 -2.44 -4.76 -6.05
CA VAL A 92 -2.77 -3.39 -5.70
C VAL A 92 -1.81 -2.48 -6.44
N LEU A 93 -2.36 -1.60 -7.26
CA LEU A 93 -1.63 -0.58 -8.01
C LEU A 93 -2.05 0.80 -7.52
N VAL A 94 -1.08 1.60 -7.11
CA VAL A 94 -1.28 2.97 -6.63
C VAL A 94 -0.54 3.94 -7.53
N ASN A 95 -1.28 4.93 -8.04
CA ASN A 95 -0.71 6.04 -8.78
C ASN A 95 -0.52 7.23 -7.84
N ILE A 96 0.66 7.83 -7.88
CA ILE A 96 1.03 8.98 -7.07
C ILE A 96 1.55 10.08 -8.00
N GLU A 97 1.00 11.28 -7.88
CA GLU A 97 1.57 12.47 -8.50
C GLU A 97 2.60 13.08 -7.56
N THR A 98 3.77 13.41 -8.09
CA THR A 98 4.85 14.09 -7.36
C THR A 98 5.35 15.29 -8.15
N ASP A 99 6.09 16.19 -7.51
CA ASP A 99 6.70 17.35 -8.16
C ASP A 99 7.67 16.98 -9.30
N ILE A 100 8.23 15.76 -9.28
CA ILE A 100 9.17 15.24 -10.29
C ILE A 100 8.50 14.35 -11.34
N GLY A 101 7.17 14.21 -11.27
CA GLY A 101 6.34 13.45 -12.22
C GLY A 101 5.58 12.27 -11.59
N PRO A 102 4.86 11.47 -12.40
CA PRO A 102 3.99 10.42 -11.90
C PRO A 102 4.76 9.17 -11.47
N TRP A 103 4.39 8.60 -10.34
CA TRP A 103 4.89 7.33 -9.83
C TRP A 103 3.78 6.29 -9.89
N THR A 104 4.12 5.06 -10.28
CA THR A 104 3.26 3.88 -10.15
C THR A 104 3.91 2.90 -9.21
N ILE A 105 3.22 2.53 -8.14
CA ILE A 105 3.66 1.51 -7.19
C ILE A 105 2.70 0.34 -7.28
N LYS A 106 3.23 -0.86 -7.49
CA LYS A 106 2.44 -2.06 -7.72
C LYS A 106 2.95 -3.18 -6.84
N ARG A 107 2.09 -3.77 -6.01
CA ARG A 107 2.38 -5.00 -5.29
C ARG A 107 1.44 -6.10 -5.74
N ARG A 108 2.01 -7.25 -6.09
CA ARG A 108 1.30 -8.41 -6.64
C ARG A 108 1.67 -9.67 -5.88
N ILE A 109 0.68 -10.51 -5.59
CA ILE A 109 0.87 -11.85 -5.04
C ILE A 109 0.14 -12.85 -5.94
N GLU A 110 0.83 -13.93 -6.30
CA GLU A 110 0.26 -15.02 -7.09
C GLU A 110 -0.04 -16.22 -6.19
N GLY A 111 -0.98 -17.03 -6.62
CA GLY A 111 -1.40 -18.21 -5.87
C GLY A 111 -2.20 -19.15 -6.74
N GLY A 112 -2.32 -20.41 -6.32
CA GLY A 112 -2.99 -21.39 -7.13
C GLY A 112 -3.21 -22.73 -6.47
N ARG A 113 -3.57 -23.71 -7.29
CA ARG A 113 -3.60 -25.12 -6.90
C ARG A 113 -2.55 -25.90 -7.68
N THR A 114 -1.77 -26.70 -6.98
CA THR A 114 -0.85 -27.66 -7.61
C THR A 114 -1.62 -28.74 -8.39
N ALA A 115 -0.90 -29.58 -9.13
CA ALA A 115 -1.49 -30.75 -9.81
C ALA A 115 -2.25 -31.68 -8.85
N LEU A 116 -1.83 -31.73 -7.58
CA LEU A 116 -2.48 -32.52 -6.52
C LEU A 116 -3.65 -31.78 -5.85
N GLY A 117 -4.01 -30.59 -6.33
CA GLY A 117 -5.11 -29.78 -5.80
C GLY A 117 -4.78 -28.99 -4.52
N LYS A 118 -3.54 -29.08 -4.02
CA LYS A 118 -3.09 -28.35 -2.82
C LYS A 118 -2.92 -26.86 -3.13
N MET A 119 -3.44 -26.00 -2.27
CA MET A 119 -3.30 -24.55 -2.40
C MET A 119 -1.84 -24.11 -2.13
N TYR A 120 -1.36 -23.14 -2.89
CA TYR A 120 -0.10 -22.44 -2.65
C TYR A 120 -0.26 -20.93 -2.86
N LEU A 121 0.61 -20.16 -2.21
CA LEU A 121 0.78 -18.73 -2.41
C LEU A 121 2.26 -18.46 -2.62
N ASP A 122 2.57 -17.63 -3.60
CA ASP A 122 3.94 -17.17 -3.86
C ASP A 122 4.28 -15.97 -2.96
N SER A 123 5.58 -15.63 -2.91
CA SER A 123 6.02 -14.40 -2.27
C SER A 123 5.54 -13.17 -3.05
N PRO A 124 5.01 -12.12 -2.38
CA PRO A 124 4.62 -10.89 -3.05
C PRO A 124 5.79 -10.23 -3.76
N LYS A 125 5.52 -9.69 -4.95
CA LYS A 125 6.47 -8.90 -5.76
C LYS A 125 6.06 -7.45 -5.75
N LEU A 126 7.03 -6.57 -5.51
CA LEU A 126 6.89 -5.12 -5.54
C LEU A 126 7.58 -4.56 -6.79
N THR A 127 6.89 -3.70 -7.52
CA THR A 127 7.40 -2.98 -8.69
C THR A 127 7.14 -1.49 -8.50
N VAL A 128 8.14 -0.65 -8.78
CA VAL A 128 8.03 0.81 -8.77
C VAL A 128 8.40 1.35 -10.15
N ILE A 129 7.57 2.24 -10.69
CA ILE A 129 7.78 2.93 -11.95
C ILE A 129 7.79 4.43 -11.68
N TYR A 130 8.83 5.13 -12.10
CA TYR A 130 8.95 6.58 -11.92
C TYR A 130 9.85 7.21 -13.00
N PRO A 131 9.69 8.51 -13.31
CA PRO A 131 10.46 9.18 -14.34
C PRO A 131 11.90 9.45 -13.90
N VAL A 132 12.86 9.16 -14.79
CA VAL A 132 14.28 9.51 -14.68
C VAL A 132 14.75 10.05 -16.03
N GLY A 133 15.17 11.31 -16.08
CA GLY A 133 15.67 11.91 -17.33
C GLY A 133 14.64 11.95 -18.46
N GLY A 134 13.34 12.04 -18.13
CA GLY A 134 12.25 12.05 -19.11
C GLY A 134 11.81 10.68 -19.63
N GLN A 135 12.32 9.58 -19.06
CA GLN A 135 11.89 8.21 -19.38
C GLN A 135 11.43 7.49 -18.11
N ASP A 136 10.48 6.56 -18.24
CA ASP A 136 10.02 5.74 -17.12
C ASP A 136 11.06 4.66 -16.78
N LYS A 137 11.53 4.68 -15.53
CA LYS A 137 12.39 3.64 -14.97
C LYS A 137 11.54 2.66 -14.17
N ILE A 138 11.67 1.37 -14.50
CA ILE A 138 11.03 0.26 -13.78
C ILE A 138 12.06 -0.35 -12.82
N VAL A 139 11.70 -0.49 -11.55
CA VAL A 139 12.53 -1.08 -10.50
C VAL A 139 11.78 -2.24 -9.85
N GLU A 140 12.48 -3.35 -9.65
CA GLU A 140 12.00 -4.57 -8.98
C GLU A 140 13.08 -5.07 -8.00
N GLY A 141 12.69 -5.90 -7.03
CA GLY A 141 13.61 -6.47 -6.04
C GLY A 141 13.89 -5.52 -4.86
N GLU A 142 15.01 -5.73 -4.17
CA GLU A 142 15.30 -5.14 -2.85
C GLU A 142 15.32 -3.60 -2.84
N GLU A 143 15.70 -2.97 -3.95
CA GLU A 143 15.78 -1.51 -4.08
C GLU A 143 14.41 -0.84 -4.09
N THR A 144 13.33 -1.57 -4.42
CA THR A 144 11.98 -1.00 -4.48
C THR A 144 11.50 -0.49 -3.13
N GLN A 145 11.76 -1.23 -2.05
CA GLN A 145 11.32 -0.82 -0.72
C GLN A 145 12.07 0.43 -0.23
N LYS A 146 13.34 0.59 -0.60
CA LYS A 146 14.12 1.81 -0.31
C LYS A 146 13.53 3.03 -1.03
N LEU A 147 13.16 2.89 -2.31
CA LEU A 147 12.51 3.97 -3.06
C LEU A 147 11.20 4.41 -2.43
N ILE A 148 10.36 3.45 -2.02
CA ILE A 148 9.10 3.77 -1.32
C ILE A 148 9.38 4.43 0.01
N ASN A 149 10.33 3.93 0.81
CA ASN A 149 10.66 4.53 2.09
C ASN A 149 11.24 5.94 1.98
N ASN A 150 11.92 6.28 0.87
CA ASN A 150 12.36 7.64 0.61
C ASN A 150 11.21 8.57 0.19
N LEU A 151 10.20 8.04 -0.50
CA LEU A 151 9.01 8.80 -0.93
C LEU A 151 8.00 8.98 0.21
N LEU A 152 7.71 7.90 0.92
CA LEU A 152 6.69 7.77 1.95
C LEU A 152 7.22 6.82 3.04
N PRO A 153 8.02 7.31 4.00
CA PRO A 153 8.64 6.47 5.02
C PRO A 153 7.63 5.65 5.81
N GLU A 154 7.88 4.35 5.96
CA GLU A 154 7.00 3.46 6.75
C GLU A 154 6.82 3.95 8.19
N ALA A 155 7.87 4.52 8.80
CA ALA A 155 7.83 5.08 10.15
C ALA A 155 6.78 6.21 10.30
N LEU A 156 6.44 6.89 9.20
CA LEU A 156 5.42 7.94 9.18
C LEU A 156 4.05 7.46 8.73
N ARG A 157 3.86 6.16 8.48
CA ARG A 157 2.58 5.64 7.98
C ARG A 157 1.40 6.08 8.85
N ASN A 158 1.58 6.14 10.18
CA ASN A 158 0.53 6.51 11.13
C ASN A 158 0.13 8.00 11.05
N PHE A 159 0.90 8.84 10.33
CA PHE A 159 0.52 10.22 10.02
C PHE A 159 -0.25 10.34 8.70
N PHE A 160 -0.02 9.44 7.75
CA PHE A 160 -0.66 9.46 6.43
C PHE A 160 -1.90 8.57 6.36
N PHE A 161 -1.88 7.45 7.09
CA PHE A 161 -2.91 6.41 7.12
C PHE A 161 -3.45 6.30 8.54
N ILE A 162 -4.32 7.24 8.88
CA ILE A 162 -4.89 7.37 10.22
C ILE A 162 -6.22 6.63 10.25
N ASP A 163 -6.37 5.78 11.25
CA ASP A 163 -7.67 5.33 11.74
C ASP A 163 -8.04 6.17 12.97
N GLY A 164 -9.27 6.67 13.00
CA GLY A 164 -9.78 7.48 14.10
C GLY A 164 -9.70 6.77 15.46
N GLU A 165 -9.72 5.44 15.46
CA GLU A 165 -9.52 4.63 16.67
C GLU A 165 -8.03 4.56 17.08
N GLN A 166 -7.13 4.37 16.11
CA GLN A 166 -5.67 4.26 16.33
C GLN A 166 -4.98 5.61 16.61
N LEU A 167 -5.59 6.74 16.23
CA LEU A 167 -5.06 8.09 16.51
C LEU A 167 -4.79 8.29 18.01
N ARG A 168 -5.62 7.70 18.89
CA ARG A 168 -5.44 7.78 20.34
C ARG A 168 -4.23 7.01 20.86
N GLU A 169 -3.87 5.92 20.21
CA GLU A 169 -2.70 5.11 20.55
C GLU A 169 -1.41 5.73 20.03
N PHE A 170 -1.45 6.34 18.86
CA PHE A 170 -0.33 7.07 18.29
C PHE A 170 0.24 8.12 19.25
N PHE A 171 -0.61 8.95 19.87
CA PHE A 171 -0.18 9.93 20.87
C PHE A 171 0.33 9.33 22.19
N ARG A 172 0.07 8.03 22.44
CA ARG A 172 0.47 7.35 23.69
C ARG A 172 1.81 6.63 23.57
N PHE A 173 2.13 6.07 22.40
CA PHE A 173 3.25 5.12 22.25
C PHE A 173 4.40 5.59 21.35
N SER A 174 4.23 6.64 20.54
CA SER A 174 5.34 7.17 19.74
C SER A 174 6.27 7.99 20.61
N SER A 175 7.54 7.60 20.70
CA SER A 175 8.52 8.42 21.42
C SER A 175 8.73 9.74 20.65
N PRO A 176 8.88 10.88 21.35
CA PRO A 176 9.14 12.17 20.69
C PRO A 176 10.36 12.13 19.75
N LYS A 177 11.34 11.27 20.02
CA LYS A 177 12.54 11.08 19.19
C LYS A 177 12.24 10.39 17.85
N GLU A 178 11.43 9.34 17.84
CA GLU A 178 11.05 8.65 16.60
C GLU A 178 10.20 9.56 15.71
N VAL A 179 9.29 10.32 16.32
CA VAL A 179 8.50 11.33 15.62
C VAL A 179 9.40 12.41 15.01
N ALA A 180 10.36 12.95 15.78
CA ALA A 180 11.29 13.96 15.30
C ALA A 180 12.14 13.45 14.13
N ALA A 181 12.78 12.30 14.26
CA ALA A 181 13.62 11.71 13.20
C ALA A 181 12.83 11.45 11.91
N ALA A 182 11.57 11.06 12.03
CA ALA A 182 10.72 10.80 10.89
C ALA A 182 10.28 12.13 10.21
N ILE A 183 9.97 13.17 10.99
CA ILE A 183 9.72 14.53 10.48
C ILE A 183 10.97 15.10 9.79
N ASP A 184 12.16 14.92 10.35
CA ASP A 184 13.43 15.40 9.77
C ASP A 184 13.71 14.77 8.39
N ASN A 185 13.44 13.46 8.26
CA ASN A 185 13.59 12.74 6.99
C ASN A 185 12.63 13.26 5.89
N VAL A 186 11.36 13.52 6.23
CA VAL A 186 10.38 14.04 5.24
C VAL A 186 10.57 15.51 4.94
N SER A 187 11.01 16.30 5.91
CA SER A 187 11.31 17.72 5.73
C SER A 187 12.61 17.96 4.95
N GLN A 188 13.40 16.91 4.68
CA GLN A 188 14.70 16.98 4.02
C GLN A 188 15.73 17.86 4.76
N LEU A 189 15.52 18.11 6.06
CA LEU A 189 16.42 18.94 6.86
C LEU A 189 17.84 18.33 6.92
N ASP A 190 17.95 17.01 6.88
CA ASP A 190 19.23 16.30 6.84
C ASP A 190 20.11 16.67 5.63
N LEU A 191 19.50 16.99 4.48
CA LEU A 191 20.24 17.45 3.30
C LEU A 191 20.73 18.90 3.46
N MET A 192 19.99 19.72 4.21
CA MET A 192 20.40 21.10 4.52
C MET A 192 21.57 21.13 5.51
N PHE A 193 21.57 20.26 6.52
CA PHE A 193 22.66 20.20 7.49
C PHE A 193 23.95 19.63 6.89
N LYS A 194 23.86 18.59 6.03
CA LYS A 194 25.03 18.04 5.32
C LYS A 194 25.64 18.96 4.26
N ALA A 195 24.88 19.95 3.79
CA ALA A 195 25.39 20.97 2.86
C ALA A 195 26.00 22.19 3.58
N ALA A 196 25.85 22.27 4.90
CA ALA A 196 26.39 23.34 5.74
C ALA A 196 27.68 22.94 6.48
N GLU A 197 28.11 21.67 6.36
CA GLU A 197 29.45 21.17 6.68
C GLU A 197 30.32 21.12 5.42
#